data_AF-A0A453EM81-F1
#
_entry.id   AF-A0A453EM81-F1
#
_cell.length_a   1.000
_cell.length_b   1.000
_cell.length_c   1.000
_cell.angle_alpha   90.00
_cell.angle_beta   90.00
_cell.angle_gamma   90.00
#
_symmetry.space_group_name_H-M   'P 1'
#
loop_
_entity.id
_entity.type
_entity.pdbx_description
1 polymer ?
#
loop_
_entity_poly.entity_id
_entity_poly.type
_entity_poly.pdbx_seq_one_letter_code
_entity_poly.pdbx_strand_id
1 'polypeptide(L)'
;NRHDRAKAVDILVKDLKVFSTFNEELYKEITQLLTLENFRENEQLSKYGDTKSARSIMLIELKKLIEANPLFREKLVFPTLKASRLRTLINQSLNWQHQLCKNPRPNPDIKTLFTDHTCSPPNGARTSP
;
A
#
# COMPACT_ATOMS: atom_id res chain seq x y z
N ASN A 1 17.54 -5.79 -25.16
CA ASN A 1 18.45 -4.82 -24.51
C ASN A 1 18.02 -3.44 -25.00
N ARG A 2 17.88 -2.44 -24.12
CA ARG A 2 17.39 -1.09 -24.51
C ARG A 2 18.54 -0.14 -24.88
N HIS A 3 19.79 -0.53 -24.60
CA HIS A 3 21.02 0.19 -24.94
C HIS A 3 21.07 1.69 -24.55
N ASP A 4 20.25 2.11 -23.58
CA ASP A 4 20.24 3.48 -23.06
C ASP A 4 21.32 3.66 -21.98
N ARG A 5 22.55 3.94 -22.43
CA ARG A 5 23.71 4.11 -21.54
C ARG A 5 23.59 5.36 -20.65
N ALA A 6 22.99 6.44 -21.16
CA ALA A 6 22.80 7.67 -20.40
C ALA A 6 21.90 7.41 -19.19
N LYS A 7 20.77 6.71 -19.39
CA LYS A 7 19.89 6.34 -18.28
C LYS A 7 20.53 5.31 -17.34
N ALA A 8 21.34 4.39 -17.85
CA ALA A 8 22.06 3.43 -17.00
C ALA A 8 23.05 4.13 -16.06
N VAL A 9 23.81 5.13 -16.55
CA VAL A 9 24.69 5.96 -15.71
C VAL A 9 23.90 6.77 -14.69
N ASP A 10 22.77 7.35 -15.08
CA ASP A 10 21.89 8.09 -14.18
C ASP A 10 21.42 7.22 -12.99
N ILE A 11 20.97 5.99 -13.27
CA ILE A 11 20.57 5.01 -12.24
C ILE A 11 21.77 4.60 -11.36
N LEU A 12 22.93 4.33 -11.98
CA LEU A 12 24.14 3.94 -11.25
C LEU A 12 24.56 5.01 -10.22
N VAL A 13 24.48 6.29 -10.60
CA VAL A 13 24.91 7.40 -9.74
C VAL A 13 23.85 7.77 -8.71
N LYS A 14 22.57 7.83 -9.10
CA LYS A 14 21.50 8.30 -8.21
C LYS A 14 20.96 7.22 -7.27
N ASP A 15 20.77 6.01 -7.81
CA ASP A 15 20.03 4.97 -7.10
C ASP A 15 20.98 3.93 -6.48
N LEU A 16 22.08 3.59 -7.17
CA LEU A 16 22.98 2.52 -6.73
C LEU A 16 24.18 3.00 -5.91
N LYS A 17 24.59 4.27 -6.03
CA LYS A 17 25.79 4.79 -5.35
C LYS A 17 25.71 4.70 -3.83
N VAL A 18 24.51 4.78 -3.25
CA VAL A 18 24.31 4.62 -1.80
C VAL A 18 24.80 3.26 -1.28
N PHE A 19 24.84 2.23 -2.12
CA PHE A 19 25.31 0.89 -1.72
C PHE A 19 26.83 0.76 -1.74
N SER A 20 27.57 1.68 -2.37
CA SER A 20 29.03 1.61 -2.48
C SER A 20 29.72 1.73 -1.12
N THR A 21 29.08 2.39 -0.14
CA THR A 21 29.61 2.50 1.23
C THR A 21 29.59 1.17 1.97
N PHE A 22 28.76 0.21 1.54
CA PHE A 22 28.65 -1.12 2.14
C PHE A 22 29.51 -2.14 1.41
N ASN A 23 29.60 -2.02 0.08
CA ASN A 23 30.46 -2.88 -0.74
C ASN A 23 30.97 -2.09 -1.95
N GLU A 24 32.16 -1.52 -1.82
CA GLU A 24 32.78 -0.72 -2.86
C GLU A 24 33.14 -1.56 -4.09
N GLU A 25 33.60 -2.80 -3.88
CA GLU A 25 34.01 -3.70 -4.96
C GLU A 25 32.82 -4.09 -5.84
N LEU A 26 31.70 -4.46 -5.22
CA LEU A 26 30.47 -4.77 -5.97
C LEU A 26 29.98 -3.57 -6.78
N TYR A 27 30.10 -2.35 -6.25
CA TYR A 27 29.75 -1.15 -7.01
C TYR A 27 30.67 -0.94 -8.23
N LYS A 28 31.97 -1.22 -8.11
CA LYS A 28 32.92 -1.21 -9.22
C LYS A 28 32.59 -2.27 -10.27
N GLU A 29 32.29 -3.50 -9.85
CA GLU A 29 31.87 -4.59 -10.75
C GLU A 29 30.61 -4.21 -11.54
N ILE A 30 29.58 -3.64 -10.87
CA ILE A 30 28.37 -3.17 -11.55
C ILE A 30 28.69 -2.03 -12.52
N THR A 31 29.60 -1.12 -12.16
CA THR A 31 30.03 -0.01 -13.03
C THR A 31 30.69 -0.53 -14.32
N GLN A 32 31.51 -1.57 -14.22
CA GLN A 32 32.18 -2.19 -15.37
C GLN A 32 31.20 -2.79 -16.38
N LEU A 33 29.97 -3.15 -15.98
CA LEU A 33 28.95 -3.63 -16.94
C LEU A 33 28.60 -2.60 -18.02
N LEU A 34 28.85 -1.31 -17.77
CA LEU A 34 28.61 -0.24 -18.76
C LEU A 34 29.60 -0.27 -19.94
N THR A 35 30.77 -0.90 -19.77
CA THR A 35 31.78 -0.98 -20.83
C THR A 35 31.53 -2.14 -21.79
N LEU A 36 30.72 -3.12 -21.39
CA LEU A 36 30.37 -4.27 -22.22
C LEU A 36 29.35 -3.90 -23.31
N GLU A 37 29.39 -4.63 -24.43
CA GLU A 37 28.35 -4.53 -25.46
C GLU A 37 27.06 -5.22 -24.95
N ASN A 38 27.21 -6.38 -24.33
CA ASN A 38 26.15 -7.09 -23.63
C ASN A 38 26.59 -7.49 -22.22
N PHE A 39 25.88 -6.98 -21.20
CA PHE A 39 26.19 -7.30 -19.80
C PHE A 39 26.13 -8.79 -19.46
N ARG A 40 25.51 -9.62 -20.32
CA ARG A 40 25.48 -11.09 -20.18
C ARG A 40 26.83 -11.76 -20.48
N GLU A 41 27.79 -11.03 -21.04
CA GLU A 41 29.18 -11.49 -21.14
C GLU A 41 29.82 -11.66 -19.75
N ASN A 42 29.30 -10.98 -18.73
CA ASN A 42 29.66 -11.25 -17.34
C ASN A 42 29.10 -12.61 -16.91
N GLU A 43 29.98 -13.50 -16.42
CA GLU A 43 29.62 -14.88 -16.06
C GLU A 43 28.48 -14.97 -15.03
N GLN A 44 28.44 -14.05 -14.06
CA GLN A 44 27.39 -14.02 -13.03
C GLN A 44 26.01 -13.65 -13.59
N LEU A 45 25.98 -12.90 -14.71
CA LEU A 45 24.76 -12.43 -15.37
C LEU A 45 24.42 -13.19 -16.65
N SER A 46 25.23 -14.18 -17.04
CA SER A 46 25.05 -15.01 -18.23
C SER A 46 23.68 -15.68 -18.31
N LYS A 47 23.10 -16.05 -17.16
CA LYS A 47 21.78 -16.67 -17.04
C LYS A 47 20.61 -15.69 -17.13
N TYR A 48 20.87 -14.38 -17.22
CA TYR A 48 19.81 -13.40 -17.38
C TYR A 48 19.11 -13.62 -18.73
N GLY A 49 17.87 -14.11 -18.73
CA GLY A 49 17.08 -14.32 -19.94
C GLY A 49 16.45 -13.01 -20.45
N ASP A 50 15.12 -12.98 -20.49
CA ASP A 50 14.36 -11.77 -20.82
C ASP A 50 13.93 -10.99 -19.56
N THR A 51 13.43 -9.77 -19.76
CA THR A 51 13.04 -8.87 -18.66
C THR A 51 11.87 -9.39 -17.84
N LYS A 52 10.93 -10.15 -18.42
CA LYS A 52 9.79 -10.73 -17.68
C LYS A 52 10.30 -11.81 -16.73
N SER A 53 11.09 -12.75 -17.24
CA SER A 53 11.68 -13.83 -16.44
C SER A 53 12.57 -13.30 -15.32
N ALA A 54 13.43 -12.32 -15.61
CA ALA A 54 14.28 -11.69 -14.61
C ALA A 54 13.49 -11.01 -13.49
N ARG A 55 12.38 -10.31 -13.83
CA ARG A 55 11.48 -9.71 -12.83
C ARG A 55 10.80 -10.77 -11.97
N SER A 56 10.36 -11.89 -12.54
CA SER A 56 9.76 -12.98 -11.78
C SER A 56 10.73 -13.60 -10.79
N ILE A 57 11.99 -13.82 -11.18
CA ILE A 57 13.04 -14.34 -10.28
C ILE A 57 13.30 -13.34 -9.14
N MET A 58 13.48 -12.05 -9.47
CA MET A 58 13.72 -11.02 -8.46
C MET A 58 12.54 -10.87 -7.49
N LEU A 59 11.30 -11.00 -7.98
CA LEU A 59 10.10 -10.89 -7.14
C LEU A 59 10.05 -12.00 -6.08
N ILE A 60 10.48 -13.21 -6.42
CA ILE A 60 10.56 -14.32 -5.47
C ILE A 60 11.51 -13.97 -4.33
N GLU A 61 12.68 -13.40 -4.65
CA GLU A 61 13.66 -13.03 -3.62
C GLU A 61 13.22 -11.82 -2.80
N LEU A 62 12.63 -10.81 -3.44
CA LEU A 62 12.02 -9.67 -2.75
C LEU A 62 10.93 -10.11 -1.77
N LYS A 63 10.09 -11.08 -2.15
CA LYS A 63 9.05 -11.60 -1.26
C LYS A 63 9.65 -12.21 0.01
N LYS A 64 10.70 -13.03 -0.11
CA LYS A 64 11.40 -13.60 1.06
C LYS A 64 12.02 -12.53 1.94
N LEU A 65 12.68 -11.53 1.33
CA LEU A 65 13.29 -10.42 2.06
C LEU A 65 12.24 -9.62 2.83
N ILE A 66 11.08 -9.36 2.22
CA ILE A 66 9.96 -8.65 2.86
C ILE A 66 9.37 -9.50 4.00
N GLU A 67 9.13 -10.79 3.78
CA GLU A 67 8.57 -11.71 4.79
C GLU A 67 9.49 -11.88 6.02
N ALA A 68 10.81 -11.88 5.82
CA ALA A 68 11.80 -11.98 6.90
C ALA A 68 12.09 -10.64 7.61
N ASN A 69 11.74 -9.50 6.99
CA ASN A 69 12.08 -8.19 7.53
C ASN A 69 11.16 -7.82 8.72
N PRO A 70 11.71 -7.56 9.92
CA PRO A 70 10.92 -7.26 11.11
C PRO A 70 10.05 -5.99 10.98
N LEU A 71 10.41 -5.06 10.08
CA LEU A 71 9.60 -3.86 9.83
C LEU A 71 8.23 -4.18 9.19
N PHE A 72 8.11 -5.35 8.57
CA PHE A 72 6.87 -5.86 7.96
C PHE A 72 6.14 -6.90 8.83
N ARG A 73 6.66 -7.21 10.02
CA ARG A 73 5.99 -8.10 10.97
C ARG A 73 4.57 -7.61 11.24
N GLU A 74 3.60 -8.52 11.17
CA GLU A 74 2.16 -8.26 11.36
C GLU A 74 1.53 -7.27 10.36
N LYS A 75 2.22 -6.93 9.25
CA LYS A 75 1.70 -6.01 8.22
C LYS A 75 1.37 -6.67 6.88
N LEU A 76 1.74 -7.94 6.71
CA LEU A 76 1.61 -8.66 5.42
C LEU A 76 0.28 -9.39 5.25
N VAL A 77 -0.46 -9.59 6.34
CA VAL A 77 -1.75 -10.29 6.31
C VAL A 77 -2.86 -9.29 6.52
N PHE A 78 -3.72 -9.14 5.52
CA PHE A 78 -4.92 -8.33 5.68
C PHE A 78 -5.83 -8.96 6.75
N PRO A 79 -6.41 -8.17 7.67
CA PRO A 79 -7.25 -8.74 8.73
C PRO A 79 -8.47 -9.48 8.17
N THR A 80 -8.82 -10.61 8.79
CA THR A 80 -10.06 -11.32 8.47
C THR A 80 -11.25 -10.55 9.03
N LEU A 81 -12.07 -9.98 8.16
CA LEU A 81 -13.23 -9.17 8.52
C LEU A 81 -14.52 -9.76 7.94
N LYS A 82 -15.62 -9.66 8.69
CA LYS A 82 -16.95 -9.89 8.10
C LYS A 82 -17.20 -8.86 7.00
N ALA A 83 -17.89 -9.27 5.94
CA ALA A 83 -18.25 -8.39 4.84
C ALA A 83 -18.96 -7.13 5.37
N SER A 84 -18.61 -5.97 4.80
CA SER A 84 -19.19 -4.67 5.18
C SER A 84 -19.08 -4.32 6.67
N ARG A 85 -18.02 -4.79 7.38
CA ARG A 85 -17.88 -4.56 8.84
C ARG A 85 -17.98 -3.08 9.24
N LEU A 86 -17.41 -2.18 8.46
CA LEU A 86 -17.51 -0.73 8.70
C LEU A 86 -18.97 -0.25 8.65
N ARG A 87 -19.73 -0.63 7.61
CA ARG A 87 -21.16 -0.30 7.51
C ARG A 87 -21.95 -0.86 8.70
N THR A 88 -21.63 -2.07 9.14
CA THR A 88 -22.25 -2.66 10.35
C THR A 88 -21.98 -1.81 11.58
N LEU A 89 -20.76 -1.31 11.77
CA LEU A 89 -20.41 -0.42 12.90
C LEU A 89 -21.15 0.93 12.83
N ILE A 90 -21.26 1.51 11.63
CA ILE A 90 -22.04 2.74 11.43
C ILE A 90 -23.50 2.51 11.81
N ASN A 91 -24.12 1.41 11.35
CA ASN A 91 -25.50 1.08 11.72
C ASN A 91 -25.68 0.84 13.23
N GLN A 92 -24.71 0.17 13.88
CA GLN A 92 -24.71 -0.01 15.33
C GLN A 92 -24.63 1.32 16.07
N SER A 93 -23.81 2.27 15.59
CA SER A 93 -23.68 3.61 16.16
C SER A 93 -24.98 4.40 16.03
N LEU A 94 -25.64 4.34 14.87
CA LEU A 94 -26.93 4.98 14.64
C LEU A 94 -28.04 4.40 15.53
N ASN A 95 -28.09 3.08 15.67
CA ASN A 95 -29.04 2.42 16.58
C ASN A 95 -28.81 2.87 18.03
N TRP A 96 -27.54 3.01 18.45
CA TRP A 96 -27.19 3.50 19.78
C TRP A 96 -27.62 4.95 20.00
N GLN A 97 -27.33 5.85 19.05
CA GLN A 97 -27.83 7.24 19.10
C GLN A 97 -29.36 7.29 19.21
N HIS A 98 -30.06 6.45 18.44
CA HIS A 98 -31.53 6.39 18.49
C HIS A 98 -32.08 5.89 19.83
N GLN A 99 -31.41 4.92 20.46
CA GLN A 99 -31.80 4.43 21.81
C GLN A 99 -31.75 5.53 22.88
N LEU A 100 -30.92 6.56 22.69
CA LEU A 100 -30.80 7.70 23.61
C LEU A 100 -31.83 8.82 23.35
N CYS A 101 -32.66 8.67 22.31
CA CYS A 101 -33.69 9.67 22.01
C CYS A 101 -34.80 9.68 23.08
N LYS A 102 -35.22 10.87 23.51
CA LYS A 102 -36.28 11.04 24.53
C LYS A 102 -37.64 10.45 24.11
N ASN A 103 -37.98 10.52 22.82
CA ASN A 103 -39.22 9.98 22.23
C ASN A 103 -38.90 9.23 20.92
N PRO A 104 -38.44 7.97 20.99
CA PRO A 104 -38.00 7.23 19.81
C PRO A 104 -39.20 6.86 18.91
N ARG A 105 -39.08 7.14 17.61
CA ARG A 105 -40.06 6.70 16.60
C ARG A 105 -39.67 5.31 16.08
N PRO A 106 -40.64 4.41 15.80
CA PRO A 106 -40.34 3.08 15.26
C PRO A 106 -39.54 3.07 13.95
N ASN A 107 -39.72 4.10 13.11
CA ASN A 107 -38.96 4.30 11.88
C ASN A 107 -38.30 5.69 11.90
N PRO A 108 -37.09 5.82 12.49
CA PRO A 108 -36.39 7.10 12.53
C PRO A 108 -35.84 7.47 11.15
N ASP A 109 -36.06 8.71 10.73
CA ASP A 109 -35.38 9.28 9.56
C ASP A 109 -33.99 9.79 9.98
N ILE A 110 -32.95 9.10 9.53
CA ILE A 110 -31.55 9.40 9.85
C ILE A 110 -31.00 10.29 8.74
N LYS A 111 -30.80 11.57 9.06
CA LYS A 111 -30.46 12.60 8.07
C LYS A 111 -28.99 12.61 7.65
N THR A 112 -28.09 12.23 8.55
CA THR A 112 -26.65 12.38 8.36
C THR A 112 -25.86 11.49 9.32
N LEU A 113 -24.60 11.22 8.97
CA LEU A 113 -23.61 10.61 9.87
C LEU A 113 -22.69 11.65 10.53
N PHE A 114 -22.76 12.93 10.13
CA PHE A 114 -21.85 13.99 10.59
C PHE A 114 -22.22 14.56 11.95
N THR A 115 -23.47 14.39 12.38
CA THR A 115 -23.98 14.84 13.69
C THR A 115 -24.88 13.75 14.25
N ASP A 116 -24.91 13.60 15.58
CA ASP A 116 -25.70 12.56 16.22
C ASP A 116 -27.20 12.67 15.90
N HIS A 117 -27.82 11.52 15.68
CA HIS A 117 -29.25 11.42 15.46
C HIS A 117 -30.04 11.79 16.73
N THR A 118 -31.09 12.59 16.56
CA THR A 118 -32.08 12.87 17.62
C THR A 118 -33.49 12.81 17.04
N CYS A 119 -34.44 12.21 17.77
CA CYS A 119 -35.85 12.23 17.37
C CYS A 119 -36.51 13.55 17.80
N SER A 120 -37.08 14.28 16.84
CA SER A 120 -37.88 15.47 17.12
C SER A 120 -39.15 15.11 17.91
N PRO A 121 -39.62 15.98 18.83
CA PRO A 121 -40.88 15.80 19.53
C PRO A 121 -42.04 15.55 18.56
N PRO A 122 -43.02 14.70 18.92
CA PRO A 122 -44.26 14.63 18.16
C PRO A 122 -44.98 15.97 18.36
N ASN A 123 -45.31 16.62 17.23
CA ASN A 123 -45.83 17.97 17.08
C ASN A 123 -44.77 19.07 17.11
N GLY A 124 -44.43 19.55 15.92
CA GLY A 124 -43.75 20.83 15.77
C GLY A 124 -44.61 21.92 16.39
N ALA A 125 -44.06 22.63 17.38
CA ALA A 125 -44.37 24.03 17.52
C ALA A 125 -43.90 24.71 16.23
N ARG A 126 -44.81 24.80 15.24
CA ARG A 126 -44.70 25.82 14.20
C ARG A 126 -44.91 27.15 14.91
N THR A 127 -43.83 27.75 15.39
CA THR A 127 -43.80 29.21 15.53
C THR A 127 -43.59 29.76 14.13
N SER A 128 -44.70 30.05 13.44
CA SER A 128 -44.73 30.99 12.32
C SER A 128 -44.36 32.40 12.84
N PRO A 129 -43.89 33.32 11.97
CA PRO A 129 -43.17 34.52 12.38
C PRO A 129 -43.99 35.49 13.24
#